data_AF-A0A966PWR1-F1
#
_entry.id   AF-A0A966PWR1-F1
#
_cell.length_a   1.000
_cell.length_b   1.000
_cell.length_c   1.000
_cell.angle_alpha   90.00
_cell.angle_beta   90.00
_cell.angle_gamma   90.00
#
_symmetry.space_group_name_H-M   'P 1'
#
loop_
_entity.id
_entity.type
_entity.pdbx_description
1 polymer ?
#
loop_
_entity_poly.entity_id
_entity_poly.type
_entity_poly.pdbx_seq_one_letter_code
_entity_poly.pdbx_strand_id
1 'polypeptide(L)'
;MAYINQPPDLRAIQADMDTRVRKLETAVRFTAPNVISDPTNARTGDIWYNTTTNSLRTLLTAVQTISTSAFATTFTALQTFSQGISVANGATITSGNLTASTGNISATTGSVSAGTTVTAGTGITATTGNITATTGDLIATAGGVTANAGTVSAANLTSTGTTTVGTFNFSTTGTASTVGAAGGASALPATPLGYVIVKIGGTDRKIPYYNT
;
A
#
# COMPACT_ATOMS: atom_id res chain seq x y z
N MET A 1 -35.60 54.61 -50.19
CA MET A 1 -35.91 53.65 -49.10
C MET A 1 -36.83 54.37 -48.13
N ALA A 2 -38.02 53.85 -47.87
CA ALA A 2 -38.96 54.51 -46.96
C ALA A 2 -38.38 54.44 -45.55
N TYR A 3 -38.03 55.60 -44.98
CA TYR A 3 -37.80 55.71 -43.55
C TYR A 3 -39.16 55.50 -42.87
N ILE A 4 -39.45 54.27 -42.48
CA ILE A 4 -40.54 54.01 -41.55
C ILE A 4 -40.12 54.71 -40.26
N ASN A 5 -40.72 55.87 -40.00
CA ASN A 5 -40.51 56.61 -38.76
C ASN A 5 -41.12 55.75 -37.65
N GLN A 6 -40.27 54.95 -37.01
CA GLN A 6 -40.71 54.06 -35.95
C GLN A 6 -41.26 54.93 -34.80
N PRO A 7 -42.40 54.55 -34.20
CA PRO A 7 -42.88 55.14 -32.97
C PRO A 7 -41.71 55.29 -31.97
N PRO A 8 -41.58 56.44 -31.29
CA PRO A 8 -40.48 56.69 -30.35
C PRO A 8 -40.24 55.56 -29.34
N ASP A 9 -41.31 54.89 -28.94
CA ASP A 9 -41.29 53.77 -28.00
C ASP A 9 -40.59 52.53 -28.56
N LEU A 10 -40.79 52.20 -29.83
CA LEU A 10 -40.12 51.05 -30.46
C LEU A 10 -38.62 51.28 -30.60
N ARG A 11 -38.21 52.52 -30.89
CA ARG A 11 -36.79 52.89 -30.95
C ARG A 11 -36.13 52.80 -29.57
N ALA A 12 -36.85 53.18 -28.51
CA ALA A 12 -36.37 53.05 -27.14
C ALA A 12 -36.21 51.58 -26.72
N ILE A 13 -37.19 50.73 -27.05
CA ILE A 13 -37.13 49.29 -26.76
C ILE A 13 -35.99 48.62 -27.52
N GLN A 14 -35.79 48.94 -28.80
CA GLN A 14 -34.69 48.39 -29.60
C GLN A 14 -33.32 48.82 -29.05
N ALA A 15 -33.16 50.08 -28.66
CA ALA A 15 -31.93 50.57 -28.05
C ALA A 15 -31.62 49.90 -26.68
N ASP A 16 -32.65 49.64 -25.87
CA ASP A 16 -32.49 48.91 -24.61
C ASP A 16 -32.11 47.45 -24.85
N MET A 17 -32.78 46.77 -25.79
CA MET A 17 -32.45 45.39 -26.16
C MET A 17 -31.02 45.25 -26.67
N ASP A 18 -30.57 46.13 -27.56
CA ASP A 18 -29.18 46.13 -28.06
C ASP A 18 -28.17 46.31 -26.92
N THR A 19 -28.49 47.19 -25.97
CA THR A 19 -27.64 47.42 -24.80
C THR A 19 -27.57 46.20 -23.89
N ARG A 20 -28.71 45.53 -23.66
CA ARG A 20 -28.79 44.32 -22.84
C ARG A 20 -28.12 43.13 -23.52
N VAL A 21 -28.28 42.96 -24.83
CA VAL A 21 -27.61 41.91 -25.61
C VAL A 21 -26.10 42.09 -25.58
N ARG A 22 -25.56 43.30 -25.80
CA ARG A 22 -24.11 43.54 -25.66
C ARG A 22 -23.59 43.28 -24.25
N LYS A 23 -24.37 43.59 -23.21
CA LYS A 23 -24.02 43.25 -21.82
C LYS A 23 -24.00 41.73 -21.60
N LEU A 24 -24.94 40.99 -22.19
CA LEU A 24 -24.98 39.53 -22.10
C LEU A 24 -23.85 38.86 -22.90
N GLU A 25 -23.54 39.38 -24.09
CA GLU A 25 -22.41 38.92 -24.92
C GLU A 25 -21.04 39.18 -24.26
N THR A 26 -20.94 40.21 -23.41
CA THR A 26 -19.74 40.48 -22.61
C THR A 26 -19.75 39.80 -21.24
N ALA A 27 -20.90 39.35 -20.74
CA ALA A 27 -21.05 38.67 -19.45
C ALA A 27 -20.56 37.21 -19.42
N VAL A 28 -19.91 36.73 -20.48
CA VAL A 28 -19.51 35.31 -20.65
C VAL A 28 -18.32 34.89 -19.78
N ARG A 29 -17.78 35.78 -18.95
CA ARG A 29 -16.75 35.43 -17.99
C ARG A 29 -17.32 35.50 -16.59
N PHE A 30 -17.58 34.34 -16.02
CA PHE A 30 -17.76 34.17 -14.58
C PHE A 30 -16.50 34.69 -13.88
N THR A 31 -16.46 35.99 -13.60
CA THR A 31 -15.26 36.68 -13.15
C THR A 31 -15.36 36.81 -11.65
N ALA A 32 -14.50 36.09 -10.93
CA ALA A 32 -14.39 36.25 -9.49
C ALA A 32 -13.85 37.66 -9.19
N PRO A 33 -14.50 38.44 -8.30
CA PRO A 33 -13.99 39.74 -7.90
C PRO A 33 -12.60 39.63 -7.25
N ASN A 34 -11.69 40.54 -7.62
CA ASN A 34 -10.36 40.61 -7.05
C ASN A 34 -10.40 41.28 -5.67
N VAL A 35 -9.83 40.62 -4.67
CA VAL A 35 -9.70 41.12 -3.30
C VAL A 35 -8.28 40.91 -2.80
N ILE A 36 -7.80 41.79 -1.92
CA ILE A 36 -6.43 41.72 -1.35
C ILE A 36 -6.39 40.74 -0.15
N SER A 37 -7.52 40.54 0.52
CA SER A 37 -7.66 39.60 1.64
C SER A 37 -9.01 38.88 1.57
N ASP A 38 -9.15 37.76 2.27
CA ASP A 38 -10.39 37.00 2.27
C ASP A 38 -11.52 37.82 2.95
N PRO A 39 -12.73 37.91 2.36
CA PRO A 39 -13.81 38.72 2.92
C PRO A 39 -14.22 38.24 4.31
N THR A 40 -14.31 39.16 5.28
CA THR A 40 -14.69 38.84 6.66
C THR A 40 -16.12 38.33 6.81
N ASN A 41 -17.00 38.62 5.85
CA ASN A 41 -18.40 38.22 5.83
C ASN A 41 -18.78 37.50 4.52
N ALA A 42 -17.90 36.63 4.01
CA ALA A 42 -18.24 35.79 2.87
C ALA A 42 -19.43 34.86 3.20
N ARG A 43 -20.31 34.64 2.23
CA ARG A 43 -21.44 33.70 2.31
C ARG A 43 -21.09 32.43 1.56
N THR A 44 -21.71 31.32 1.97
CA THR A 44 -21.58 30.04 1.26
C THR A 44 -21.94 30.22 -0.22
N GLY A 45 -21.05 29.79 -1.11
CA GLY A 45 -21.19 29.92 -2.56
C GLY A 45 -20.55 31.19 -3.14
N ASP A 46 -20.10 32.14 -2.32
CA ASP A 46 -19.31 33.27 -2.80
C ASP A 46 -18.00 32.75 -3.40
N ILE A 47 -17.57 33.38 -4.50
CA ILE A 47 -16.31 33.09 -5.18
C ILE A 47 -15.54 34.42 -5.31
N TRP A 48 -14.24 34.42 -5.00
CA TRP A 48 -13.39 35.59 -5.10
C TRP A 48 -11.95 35.21 -5.49
N TYR A 49 -11.20 36.15 -6.04
CA TYR A 49 -9.78 35.98 -6.35
C TYR A 49 -8.93 36.75 -5.35
N ASN A 50 -8.17 36.03 -4.51
CA ASN A 50 -7.24 36.65 -3.56
C ASN A 50 -5.95 36.99 -4.31
N THR A 51 -5.70 38.29 -4.54
CA THR A 51 -4.54 38.76 -5.30
C THR A 51 -3.23 38.66 -4.53
N THR A 52 -3.27 38.58 -3.20
CA THR A 52 -2.08 38.37 -2.36
C THR A 52 -1.61 36.92 -2.39
N THR A 53 -2.52 35.94 -2.30
CA THR A 53 -2.16 34.52 -2.42
C THR A 53 -2.22 34.00 -3.85
N ASN A 54 -2.61 34.84 -4.81
CA ASN A 54 -2.79 34.50 -6.21
C ASN A 54 -3.68 33.26 -6.40
N SER A 55 -4.81 33.21 -5.67
CA SER A 55 -5.66 32.02 -5.56
C SER A 55 -7.13 32.35 -5.80
N LEU A 56 -7.82 31.52 -6.57
CA LEU A 56 -9.29 31.50 -6.60
C LEU A 56 -9.80 30.82 -5.33
N ARG A 57 -10.74 31.48 -4.64
CA ARG A 57 -11.31 31.05 -3.35
C ARG A 57 -12.82 30.94 -3.46
N THR A 58 -13.40 30.10 -2.61
CA THR A 58 -14.85 30.04 -2.42
C THR A 58 -15.15 29.61 -0.98
N LEU A 59 -16.22 30.14 -0.38
CA LEU A 59 -16.68 29.69 0.93
C LEU A 59 -17.69 28.55 0.75
N LEU A 60 -17.43 27.42 1.39
CA LEU A 60 -18.35 26.29 1.40
C LEU A 60 -18.58 25.80 2.83
N THR A 61 -19.82 25.39 3.12
CA THR A 61 -20.21 24.79 4.41
C THR A 61 -20.42 23.27 4.31
N ALA A 62 -20.23 22.65 3.14
CA ALA A 62 -20.41 21.20 2.91
C ALA A 62 -19.43 20.63 1.86
N VAL A 63 -19.37 19.29 1.74
CA VAL A 63 -18.53 18.54 0.78
C VAL A 63 -18.77 19.02 -0.65
N GLN A 64 -17.69 19.40 -1.35
CA GLN A 64 -17.74 19.85 -2.74
C GLN A 64 -17.44 18.70 -3.69
N THR A 65 -18.36 18.40 -4.61
CA THR A 65 -18.03 17.68 -5.83
C THR A 65 -17.55 18.71 -6.86
N ILE A 66 -16.24 18.91 -6.98
CA ILE A 66 -15.69 19.67 -8.11
C ILE A 66 -15.71 18.72 -9.30
N SER A 67 -16.75 18.80 -10.14
CA SER A 67 -16.81 18.05 -11.40
C SER A 67 -15.87 18.73 -12.40
N THR A 68 -14.66 18.19 -12.57
CA THR A 68 -13.58 18.81 -13.35
C THR A 68 -13.66 18.55 -14.85
N SER A 69 -14.81 18.12 -15.39
CA SER A 69 -14.94 17.79 -16.82
C SER A 69 -14.69 18.98 -17.77
N ALA A 70 -14.59 20.22 -17.26
CA ALA A 70 -14.39 21.44 -18.05
C ALA A 70 -13.08 22.19 -17.77
N PHE A 71 -12.23 21.74 -16.82
CA PHE A 71 -10.88 22.29 -16.66
C PHE A 71 -9.92 21.49 -17.53
N ALA A 72 -9.76 21.94 -18.77
CA ALA A 72 -8.70 21.47 -19.65
C ALA A 72 -7.35 21.95 -19.10
N THR A 73 -6.77 21.18 -18.18
CA THR A 73 -5.34 20.95 -17.99
C THR A 73 -5.14 20.25 -16.65
N THR A 74 -4.30 19.24 -16.68
CA THR A 74 -3.57 18.67 -15.56
C THR A 74 -3.40 19.69 -14.42
N PHE A 75 -3.77 19.32 -13.19
CA PHE A 75 -3.35 20.10 -12.03
C PHE A 75 -1.82 19.98 -11.92
N THR A 76 -1.10 21.00 -12.39
CA THR A 76 0.38 21.03 -12.44
C THR A 76 1.00 21.55 -11.15
N ALA A 77 0.20 21.99 -10.18
CA ALA A 77 0.67 22.53 -8.89
C ALA A 77 0.29 21.62 -7.71
N LEU A 78 1.15 21.63 -6.68
CA LEU A 78 0.97 20.91 -5.42
C LEU A 78 -0.37 21.27 -4.77
N GLN A 79 -1.34 20.35 -4.81
CA GLN A 79 -2.58 20.50 -4.08
C GLN A 79 -2.38 20.00 -2.65
N THR A 80 -2.48 20.90 -1.68
CA THR A 80 -2.45 20.56 -0.25
C THR A 80 -3.89 20.44 0.26
N PHE A 81 -4.36 19.21 0.46
CA PHE A 81 -5.64 18.96 1.13
C PHE A 81 -5.37 18.70 2.61
N SER A 82 -5.81 19.61 3.49
CA SER A 82 -5.58 19.50 4.94
C SER A 82 -6.28 18.28 5.57
N GLN A 83 -7.31 17.72 4.93
CA GLN A 83 -8.15 16.64 5.47
C GLN A 83 -8.04 15.34 4.63
N GLY A 84 -7.05 15.24 3.74
CA GLY A 84 -6.87 14.11 2.83
C GLY A 84 -7.68 14.19 1.54
N ILE A 85 -7.36 13.31 0.58
CA ILE A 85 -8.04 13.16 -0.71
C ILE A 85 -8.94 11.94 -0.62
N SER A 86 -10.27 12.13 -0.69
CA SER A 86 -11.23 11.04 -0.87
C SER A 86 -11.69 11.01 -2.31
N VAL A 87 -11.12 10.12 -3.11
CA VAL A 87 -11.54 9.85 -4.49
C VAL A 87 -12.47 8.63 -4.52
N ALA A 88 -13.76 8.84 -4.78
CA ALA A 88 -14.64 7.74 -5.11
C ALA A 88 -14.28 7.24 -6.53
N ASN A 89 -13.94 5.95 -6.66
CA ASN A 89 -13.57 5.29 -7.91
C ASN A 89 -12.22 5.76 -8.51
N GLY A 90 -11.14 5.05 -8.15
CA GLY A 90 -9.84 5.08 -8.85
C GLY A 90 -9.11 6.44 -8.87
N ALA A 91 -8.33 6.76 -7.83
CA ALA A 91 -7.21 7.68 -8.01
C ALA A 91 -6.05 6.93 -8.65
N THR A 92 -5.61 7.39 -9.82
CA THR A 92 -4.36 6.96 -10.43
C THR A 92 -3.33 8.05 -10.23
N ILE A 93 -2.34 7.81 -9.35
CA ILE A 93 -1.13 8.63 -9.28
C ILE A 93 -0.16 8.05 -10.32
N THR A 94 -0.22 8.55 -11.56
CA THR A 94 0.57 8.03 -12.68
C THR A 94 2.05 8.44 -12.61
N SER A 95 2.38 9.49 -11.84
CA SER A 95 3.74 9.95 -11.60
C SER A 95 3.85 10.60 -10.23
N GLY A 96 4.88 10.23 -9.47
CA GLY A 96 5.17 10.79 -8.14
C GLY A 96 4.99 9.81 -6.99
N ASN A 97 5.34 10.29 -5.79
CA ASN A 97 5.30 9.51 -4.56
C ASN A 97 3.95 9.68 -3.85
N LEU A 98 3.42 8.61 -3.27
CA LEU A 98 2.39 8.70 -2.23
C LEU A 98 3.07 8.59 -0.86
N THR A 99 3.00 9.66 -0.05
CA THR A 99 3.59 9.67 1.30
C THR A 99 2.48 9.82 2.34
N ALA A 100 2.24 8.78 3.14
CA ALA A 100 1.43 8.88 4.35
C ALA A 100 2.36 9.18 5.54
N SER A 101 2.59 10.47 5.83
CA SER A 101 3.50 10.87 6.93
C SER A 101 2.96 10.46 8.32
N THR A 102 1.65 10.28 8.43
CA THR A 102 0.97 9.67 9.56
C THR A 102 -0.12 8.73 9.03
N GLY A 103 -0.39 7.64 9.74
CA GLY A 103 -1.41 6.67 9.34
C GLY A 103 -0.92 5.61 8.35
N ASN A 104 -1.88 4.96 7.68
CA ASN A 104 -1.66 3.75 6.88
C ASN A 104 -1.94 3.99 5.40
N ILE A 105 -1.25 3.24 4.53
CA ILE A 105 -1.69 2.98 3.16
C ILE A 105 -2.42 1.64 3.19
N SER A 106 -3.73 1.63 2.91
CA SER A 106 -4.58 0.44 3.00
C SER A 106 -5.20 0.09 1.65
N ALA A 107 -5.06 -1.16 1.22
CA ALA A 107 -5.72 -1.72 0.05
C ALA A 107 -6.72 -2.80 0.50
N THR A 108 -7.97 -2.39 0.83
CA THR A 108 -8.96 -3.31 1.44
C THR A 108 -9.43 -4.42 0.50
N THR A 109 -9.55 -4.13 -0.80
CA THR A 109 -10.03 -5.10 -1.82
C THR A 109 -8.96 -5.40 -2.88
N GLY A 110 -7.69 -5.10 -2.61
CA GLY A 110 -6.61 -5.22 -3.60
C GLY A 110 -5.25 -5.49 -2.96
N SER A 111 -4.19 -5.30 -3.75
CA SER A 111 -2.81 -5.47 -3.31
C SER A 111 -2.08 -4.13 -3.26
N VAL A 112 -1.06 -4.06 -2.40
CA VAL A 112 0.00 -3.05 -2.51
C VAL A 112 1.15 -3.73 -3.26
N SER A 113 1.50 -3.19 -4.43
CA SER A 113 2.64 -3.68 -5.22
C SER A 113 3.79 -2.68 -5.14
N ALA A 114 4.96 -3.13 -4.71
CA ALA A 114 6.18 -2.34 -4.72
C ALA A 114 7.08 -2.84 -5.85
N GLY A 115 7.59 -1.92 -6.69
CA GLY A 115 8.46 -2.28 -7.80
C GLY A 115 9.86 -2.77 -7.38
N THR A 116 10.30 -2.43 -6.16
CA THR A 116 11.65 -2.75 -5.68
C THR A 116 11.64 -3.31 -4.26
N THR A 117 11.27 -2.51 -3.25
CA THR A 117 11.46 -2.85 -1.84
C THR A 117 10.28 -2.41 -0.99
N VAL A 118 9.93 -3.23 -0.01
CA VAL A 118 9.02 -2.89 1.09
C VAL A 118 9.83 -2.92 2.38
N THR A 119 9.90 -1.80 3.08
CA THR A 119 10.55 -1.71 4.40
C THR A 119 9.48 -1.43 5.45
N ALA A 120 9.29 -2.35 6.40
CA ALA A 120 8.37 -2.17 7.52
C ALA A 120 9.13 -1.81 8.80
N GLY A 121 8.54 -0.93 9.62
CA GLY A 121 9.17 -0.49 10.86
C GLY A 121 9.21 -1.56 11.96
N THR A 122 8.13 -2.34 12.12
CA THR A 122 8.01 -3.37 13.16
C THR A 122 7.96 -4.80 12.63
N GLY A 123 7.44 -5.00 11.41
CA GLY A 123 7.42 -6.30 10.76
C GLY A 123 6.47 -6.38 9.57
N ILE A 124 6.53 -7.50 8.86
CA ILE A 124 5.60 -7.89 7.80
C ILE A 124 4.77 -9.08 8.31
N THR A 125 3.45 -8.99 8.19
CA THR A 125 2.53 -10.06 8.62
C THR A 125 1.63 -10.46 7.47
N ALA A 126 1.61 -11.75 7.14
CA ALA A 126 0.67 -12.33 6.19
C ALA A 126 -0.33 -13.20 6.96
N THR A 127 -1.60 -12.78 7.01
CA THR A 127 -2.64 -13.48 7.80
C THR A 127 -3.17 -14.73 7.11
N THR A 128 -3.39 -14.66 5.79
CA THR A 128 -4.04 -15.74 5.02
C THR A 128 -3.15 -16.30 3.91
N GLY A 129 -1.88 -15.88 3.83
CA GLY A 129 -0.97 -16.24 2.75
C GLY A 129 0.49 -16.35 3.21
N ASN A 130 1.38 -16.58 2.25
CA ASN A 130 2.81 -16.79 2.50
C ASN A 130 3.60 -15.49 2.35
N ILE A 131 4.72 -15.41 3.07
CA ILE A 131 5.82 -14.50 2.72
C ILE A 131 6.83 -15.33 1.94
N THR A 132 7.04 -15.00 0.67
CA THR A 132 7.94 -15.74 -0.24
C THR A 132 9.03 -14.80 -0.73
N ALA A 133 10.30 -15.18 -0.54
CA ALA A 133 11.42 -14.61 -1.30
C ALA A 133 11.71 -15.54 -2.49
N THR A 134 11.34 -15.13 -3.69
CA THR A 134 11.65 -15.88 -4.92
C THR A 134 13.13 -15.80 -5.26
N THR A 135 13.77 -14.69 -4.90
CA THR A 135 15.20 -14.46 -4.99
C THR A 135 15.72 -13.96 -3.63
N GLY A 136 16.85 -14.50 -3.19
CA GLY A 136 17.45 -14.17 -1.88
C GLY A 136 16.91 -15.01 -0.71
N ASP A 137 17.27 -14.61 0.50
CA ASP A 137 17.05 -15.36 1.73
C ASP A 137 15.93 -14.77 2.59
N LEU A 138 15.24 -15.62 3.37
CA LEU A 138 14.45 -15.20 4.53
C LEU A 138 15.37 -15.17 5.75
N ILE A 139 15.79 -13.97 6.17
CA ILE A 139 16.72 -13.78 7.29
C ILE A 139 15.96 -13.28 8.52
N ALA A 140 16.05 -14.02 9.63
CA ALA A 140 15.60 -13.58 10.95
C ALA A 140 16.82 -13.25 11.82
N THR A 141 17.22 -11.98 11.89
CA THR A 141 18.42 -11.53 12.63
C THR A 141 18.23 -11.53 14.14
N ALA A 142 17.00 -11.29 14.62
CA ALA A 142 16.62 -11.43 16.02
C ALA A 142 15.49 -12.46 16.12
N GLY A 143 15.65 -13.46 17.00
CA GLY A 143 14.69 -14.57 17.16
C GLY A 143 15.02 -15.75 16.26
N GLY A 144 13.99 -16.39 15.69
CA GLY A 144 14.15 -17.54 14.81
C GLY A 144 12.94 -17.78 13.92
N VAL A 145 13.09 -18.69 12.95
CA VAL A 145 12.00 -19.13 12.09
C VAL A 145 11.26 -20.27 12.79
N THR A 146 10.02 -20.01 13.20
CA THR A 146 9.17 -21.00 13.86
C THR A 146 8.07 -21.45 12.91
N ALA A 147 8.05 -22.72 12.56
CA ALA A 147 6.93 -23.34 11.87
C ALA A 147 6.02 -24.01 12.91
N ASN A 148 5.02 -23.29 13.42
CA ASN A 148 4.16 -23.79 14.49
C ASN A 148 3.31 -25.02 14.08
N ALA A 149 2.95 -25.13 12.80
CA ALA A 149 2.15 -26.22 12.25
C ALA A 149 2.77 -26.88 10.99
N GLY A 150 4.02 -26.56 10.66
CA GLY A 150 4.68 -26.99 9.43
C GLY A 150 6.12 -27.44 9.63
N THR A 151 6.76 -27.89 8.56
CA THR A 151 8.19 -28.18 8.56
C THR A 151 8.96 -26.96 8.12
N VAL A 152 10.14 -26.78 8.71
CA VAL A 152 11.18 -25.99 8.07
C VAL A 152 11.88 -26.95 7.10
N SER A 153 11.50 -26.87 5.82
CA SER A 153 12.19 -27.59 4.76
C SER A 153 13.32 -26.74 4.24
N ALA A 154 14.53 -27.21 4.42
CA ALA A 154 15.72 -26.62 3.87
C ALA A 154 16.59 -27.75 3.31
N ALA A 155 17.34 -27.46 2.24
CA ALA A 155 18.36 -28.40 1.75
C ALA A 155 19.35 -28.76 2.88
N ASN A 156 19.63 -27.78 3.74
CA ASN A 156 20.46 -27.92 4.93
C ASN A 156 19.78 -27.22 6.12
N LEU A 157 19.66 -27.91 7.26
CA LEU A 157 19.15 -27.34 8.51
C LEU A 157 20.25 -27.36 9.59
N THR A 158 20.75 -26.18 9.97
CA THR A 158 21.82 -26.02 10.96
C THR A 158 21.24 -25.44 12.25
N SER A 159 21.43 -26.11 13.39
CA SER A 159 20.98 -25.64 14.72
C SER A 159 22.17 -25.28 15.61
N THR A 160 22.27 -24.00 16.00
CA THR A 160 23.31 -23.48 16.90
C THR A 160 22.74 -23.25 18.31
N GLY A 161 22.38 -24.33 19.01
CA GLY A 161 22.01 -24.30 20.43
C GLY A 161 20.64 -24.91 20.74
N THR A 162 20.61 -25.90 21.63
CA THR A 162 19.40 -26.56 22.11
C THR A 162 19.22 -26.20 23.59
N THR A 163 18.27 -25.33 23.93
CA THR A 163 18.17 -24.86 25.33
C THR A 163 17.38 -25.82 26.23
N THR A 164 18.05 -26.11 27.34
CA THR A 164 17.63 -26.50 28.69
C THR A 164 17.32 -27.97 29.01
N VAL A 165 16.46 -28.76 28.34
CA VAL A 165 16.35 -30.21 28.74
C VAL A 165 15.93 -31.21 27.64
N GLY A 166 15.53 -30.83 26.43
CA GLY A 166 15.13 -31.86 25.47
C GLY A 166 14.83 -31.36 24.08
N THR A 167 15.85 -31.26 23.24
CA THR A 167 15.64 -31.32 21.79
C THR A 167 15.54 -32.75 21.34
N PHE A 168 14.51 -33.01 20.52
CA PHE A 168 14.38 -34.19 19.70
C PHE A 168 15.50 -34.19 18.66
N ASN A 169 16.60 -34.80 19.07
CA ASN A 169 17.82 -34.89 18.32
C ASN A 169 17.85 -36.32 17.79
N PHE A 170 17.21 -36.54 16.64
CA PHE A 170 17.71 -37.57 15.75
C PHE A 170 19.20 -37.24 15.57
N SER A 171 20.10 -38.10 16.03
CA SER A 171 21.53 -37.78 16.02
C SER A 171 21.88 -37.58 14.56
N THR A 172 22.60 -36.51 14.26
CA THR A 172 22.94 -36.13 12.89
C THR A 172 23.65 -37.22 12.11
N THR A 173 24.13 -38.29 12.76
CA THR A 173 24.71 -39.40 12.02
C THR A 173 23.70 -40.00 11.06
N GLY A 174 22.41 -40.01 11.40
CA GLY A 174 21.37 -40.52 10.50
C GLY A 174 21.47 -42.03 10.30
N THR A 175 22.69 -42.59 10.26
CA THR A 175 23.00 -43.99 10.19
C THR A 175 24.33 -44.55 10.83
N ALA A 176 24.55 -45.88 11.00
CA ALA A 176 25.83 -46.58 11.32
C ALA A 176 25.89 -47.95 10.59
N SER A 177 26.97 -48.76 10.58
CA SER A 177 26.98 -50.10 9.90
C SER A 177 27.28 -51.31 10.79
N THR A 178 27.80 -51.07 11.99
CA THR A 178 28.17 -52.10 12.99
C THR A 178 27.92 -51.58 14.41
N VAL A 179 27.77 -52.49 15.39
CA VAL A 179 27.40 -52.12 16.77
C VAL A 179 28.54 -51.43 17.56
N GLY A 180 29.81 -51.84 17.39
CA GLY A 180 30.97 -51.41 18.19
C GLY A 180 31.67 -52.58 18.91
N ALA A 181 32.62 -52.30 19.83
CA ALA A 181 33.40 -53.30 20.57
C ALA A 181 32.48 -54.32 21.30
N ALA A 182 32.70 -55.60 21.04
CA ALA A 182 31.77 -56.68 21.35
C ALA A 182 31.58 -56.92 22.86
N GLY A 183 30.37 -56.66 23.37
CA GLY A 183 29.89 -57.23 24.63
C GLY A 183 29.18 -58.56 24.39
N GLY A 184 29.89 -59.56 23.85
CA GLY A 184 29.40 -60.94 23.62
C GLY A 184 28.40 -61.09 22.46
N ALA A 185 28.88 -61.50 21.28
CA ALA A 185 28.04 -61.65 20.09
C ALA A 185 26.98 -62.77 20.25
N SER A 186 25.69 -62.40 20.27
CA SER A 186 24.60 -63.29 19.87
C SER A 186 23.87 -62.61 18.72
N ALA A 187 23.81 -63.32 17.60
CA ALA A 187 23.53 -62.79 16.28
C ALA A 187 22.24 -61.98 16.25
N LEU A 188 22.37 -60.74 15.77
CA LEU A 188 21.28 -60.05 15.09
C LEU A 188 20.58 -61.09 14.17
N PRO A 189 19.23 -61.19 14.13
CA PRO A 189 18.52 -62.24 13.38
C PRO A 189 18.96 -62.38 11.92
N ALA A 190 19.53 -61.30 11.36
CA ALA A 190 20.30 -61.23 10.13
C ALA A 190 21.27 -60.02 10.20
N THR A 191 22.16 -59.86 9.22
CA THR A 191 23.11 -58.73 9.14
C THR A 191 22.40 -57.42 8.74
N PRO A 192 22.47 -56.34 9.53
CA PRO A 192 21.94 -55.01 9.17
C PRO A 192 22.64 -54.37 7.98
N LEU A 193 21.88 -53.57 7.22
CA LEU A 193 22.44 -52.65 6.22
C LEU A 193 23.11 -51.46 6.90
N GLY A 194 22.57 -51.07 8.06
CA GLY A 194 23.21 -50.19 9.02
C GLY A 194 22.42 -49.94 10.31
N TYR A 195 22.50 -48.74 10.91
CA TYR A 195 21.84 -48.19 12.11
C TYR A 195 21.42 -46.74 11.88
N VAL A 196 20.58 -46.06 12.66
CA VAL A 196 20.33 -44.61 12.82
C VAL A 196 20.75 -44.26 14.23
N ILE A 197 21.43 -43.13 14.40
CA ILE A 197 21.86 -42.72 15.72
C ILE A 197 20.87 -41.65 16.20
N VAL A 198 20.47 -41.71 17.47
CA VAL A 198 19.61 -40.70 18.11
C VAL A 198 20.19 -40.31 19.46
N LYS A 199 20.01 -39.06 19.90
CA LYS A 199 20.43 -38.62 21.23
C LYS A 199 19.24 -38.68 22.20
N ILE A 200 19.32 -39.56 23.18
CA ILE A 200 18.31 -39.73 24.24
C ILE A 200 18.92 -39.24 25.55
N GLY A 201 18.33 -38.20 26.18
CA GLY A 201 18.82 -37.63 27.45
C GLY A 201 20.27 -37.11 27.38
N GLY A 202 20.70 -36.64 26.20
CA GLY A 202 22.07 -36.18 25.94
C GLY A 202 23.05 -37.26 25.45
N THR A 203 22.66 -38.55 25.39
CA THR A 203 23.57 -39.66 24.99
C THR A 203 23.16 -40.34 23.69
N ASP A 204 24.13 -40.66 22.82
CA ASP A 204 23.92 -41.33 21.53
C ASP A 204 23.48 -42.79 21.69
N ARG A 205 22.46 -43.18 20.92
CA ARG A 205 21.92 -44.53 20.83
C ARG A 205 21.86 -44.93 19.37
N LYS A 206 22.49 -46.05 19.01
CA LYS A 206 22.50 -46.61 17.65
C LYS A 206 21.31 -47.57 17.47
N ILE A 207 20.62 -47.48 16.34
CA ILE A 207 19.34 -48.16 16.07
C ILE A 207 19.41 -48.81 14.67
N PRO A 208 19.56 -50.13 14.50
CA PRO A 208 19.80 -50.76 13.18
C PRO A 208 18.76 -50.42 12.07
N TYR A 209 19.17 -50.33 10.79
CA TYR A 209 18.33 -50.37 9.57
C TYR A 209 18.84 -51.43 8.59
N TYR A 210 17.98 -51.87 7.67
CA TYR A 210 18.24 -52.93 6.68
C TYR A 210 17.89 -52.40 5.27
N ASN A 211 18.11 -53.15 4.19
CA ASN A 211 17.61 -52.76 2.86
C ASN A 211 16.08 -52.74 2.86
N THR A 212 15.49 -52.08 1.88
CA THR A 212 14.11 -52.37 1.47
C THR A 212 14.04 -53.73 0.78
#